data_AF-A0A5J5D795-F1
#
_entry.id   AF-A0A5J5D795-F1
#
_cell.length_a   1.000
_cell.length_b   1.000
_cell.length_c   1.000
_cell.angle_alpha   90.00
_cell.angle_beta   90.00
_cell.angle_gamma   90.00
#
_symmetry.space_group_name_H-M   'P 1'
#
loop_
_entity.id
_entity.type
_entity.pdbx_description
1 polymer ?
#
loop_
_entity_poly.entity_id
_entity_poly.type
_entity_poly.pdbx_seq_one_letter_code
_entity_poly.pdbx_strand_id
1 'polypeptide(L)'
;MSFKERAFNTLGLCHAVPMVMMPVGGDQADNAVRFANKGAGVVLDIYSITTESLLQGLNEVINDTRYKENMQKLSALHKDRPVDPLDLSVYWTEFVMRHKGAKHLRPAVLDLNWIQYYCLDVIAALATVVLCRDRGRRTMWKAAVFVFLLLNMDVQGNGAVDNTRGSVVENPRPEKKVKTEEAEANNNIPAGDTASSGFFGNLLVVPMDGSHWVGVKAIAQEMGRRGHRVTVVIPEISMRMGPGKHYDTVTYPVPYDKAHIDSLMSSLTDMMEKSSFTKKIMKGFSTMQKFTGFMHTTAESLLFNASLISHLAQQNFDAVLTDPVAPTGSLIARKLGVPTINLLRGMPCSLDMKSAGCPSPPSYVPRFLTRYTDNMSFQERAFNTLMALLEPLLCRLMFWHFDQIAYQFLGEEVGIAEVLSESAIWLLRMDFTLEFPRPIMPNVVLVG
;
A
#
# COMPACT_ATOMS: atom_id res chain seq x y z
N MET A 1 -5.31 -28.15 -8.44
CA MET A 1 -3.99 -27.63 -8.07
C MET A 1 -4.21 -26.49 -7.07
N SER A 2 -4.13 -26.79 -5.76
CA SER A 2 -4.58 -25.90 -4.68
C SER A 2 -3.46 -24.98 -4.17
N PHE A 3 -3.79 -23.71 -3.93
CA PHE A 3 -3.14 -22.78 -2.98
C PHE A 3 -1.61 -22.54 -3.05
N LYS A 4 -0.87 -23.09 -4.02
CA LYS A 4 0.61 -23.12 -4.00
C LYS A 4 1.34 -22.20 -4.99
N GLU A 5 0.66 -21.38 -5.76
CA GLU A 5 1.32 -20.49 -6.72
C GLU A 5 1.29 -19.02 -6.32
N ARG A 6 2.43 -18.55 -5.78
CA ARG A 6 2.93 -17.17 -5.61
C ARG A 6 2.40 -16.45 -4.36
N ALA A 7 3.22 -15.97 -3.42
CA ALA A 7 4.62 -15.51 -3.49
C ALA A 7 5.66 -16.59 -3.16
N PHE A 8 6.51 -16.94 -4.13
CA PHE A 8 7.64 -17.87 -3.93
C PHE A 8 8.50 -17.47 -2.73
N ASN A 9 8.70 -16.16 -2.57
CA ASN A 9 9.44 -15.55 -1.49
C ASN A 9 8.89 -15.89 -0.09
N THR A 10 7.60 -15.64 0.13
CA THR A 10 6.95 -15.95 1.41
C THR A 10 6.93 -17.46 1.67
N LEU A 11 6.68 -18.29 0.64
CA LEU A 11 6.71 -19.75 0.80
C LEU A 11 8.10 -20.27 1.19
N GLY A 12 9.16 -19.75 0.56
CA GLY A 12 10.54 -20.04 0.93
C GLY A 12 10.85 -19.64 2.36
N LEU A 13 10.42 -18.44 2.77
CA LEU A 13 10.58 -17.95 4.14
C LEU A 13 9.82 -18.81 5.17
N CYS A 14 8.55 -19.16 4.92
CA CYS A 14 7.76 -19.99 5.83
C CYS A 14 8.36 -21.40 6.01
N HIS A 15 8.94 -21.98 4.96
CA HIS A 15 9.48 -23.36 4.98
C HIS A 15 11.00 -23.43 5.18
N ALA A 16 11.65 -22.28 5.41
CA ALA A 16 13.10 -22.17 5.52
C ALA A 16 13.85 -22.73 4.29
N VAL A 17 13.35 -22.49 3.08
CA VAL A 17 13.91 -23.01 1.81
C VAL A 17 14.57 -21.87 1.04
N PRO A 18 15.92 -21.88 0.91
CA PRO A 18 16.66 -20.97 0.04
C PRO A 18 16.19 -21.01 -1.42
N MET A 19 16.34 -19.90 -2.15
CA MET A 19 15.76 -19.78 -3.49
C MET A 19 16.73 -19.29 -4.54
N VAL A 20 16.59 -19.84 -5.75
CA VAL A 20 17.05 -19.24 -6.99
C VAL A 20 15.88 -18.44 -7.57
N MET A 21 16.02 -17.12 -7.67
CA MET A 21 14.95 -16.21 -8.06
C MET A 21 15.19 -15.65 -9.46
N MET A 22 14.16 -15.68 -10.30
CA MET A 22 14.19 -15.14 -11.67
C MET A 22 13.06 -14.12 -11.84
N PRO A 23 13.26 -12.86 -11.41
CA PRO A 23 12.20 -11.86 -11.46
C PRO A 23 11.79 -11.56 -12.91
N VAL A 24 10.48 -11.61 -13.18
CA VAL A 24 9.92 -11.38 -14.53
C VAL A 24 9.52 -9.92 -14.75
N GLY A 25 9.12 -9.22 -13.69
CA GLY A 25 8.70 -7.83 -13.76
C GLY A 25 7.95 -7.36 -12.49
N GLY A 26 7.53 -6.10 -12.48
CA GLY A 26 6.84 -5.49 -11.35
C GLY A 26 7.74 -5.37 -10.11
N ASP A 27 7.19 -5.69 -8.95
CA ASP A 27 7.87 -5.64 -7.64
C ASP A 27 8.82 -6.83 -7.41
N GLN A 28 8.80 -7.84 -8.28
CA GLN A 28 9.58 -9.07 -8.11
C GLN A 28 11.09 -8.82 -8.04
N ALA A 29 11.60 -7.86 -8.81
CA ALA A 29 13.03 -7.55 -8.82
C ALA A 29 13.49 -6.97 -7.48
N ASP A 30 12.75 -6.01 -6.92
CA ASP A 30 13.05 -5.42 -5.61
C ASP A 30 12.90 -6.48 -4.50
N ASN A 31 11.87 -7.33 -4.58
CA ASN A 31 11.70 -8.45 -3.65
C ASN A 31 12.86 -9.44 -3.70
N ALA A 32 13.38 -9.76 -4.88
CA ALA A 32 14.51 -10.68 -5.06
C ALA A 32 15.81 -10.09 -4.46
N VAL A 33 16.03 -8.78 -4.62
CA VAL A 33 17.17 -8.08 -4.01
C VAL A 33 17.12 -8.17 -2.48
N ARG A 34 15.94 -8.00 -1.87
CA ARG A 34 15.79 -8.11 -0.40
C ARG A 34 16.22 -9.49 0.11
N PHE A 35 15.81 -10.57 -0.57
CA PHE A 35 16.23 -11.93 -0.21
C PHE A 35 17.73 -12.15 -0.40
N ALA A 36 18.27 -11.71 -1.54
CA ALA A 36 19.69 -11.86 -1.83
C ALA A 36 20.57 -11.07 -0.85
N ASN A 37 20.15 -9.85 -0.47
CA ASN A 37 20.85 -9.03 0.53
C ASN A 37 20.86 -9.67 1.92
N LYS A 38 19.85 -10.49 2.24
CA LYS A 38 19.83 -11.30 3.47
C LYS A 38 20.56 -12.64 3.34
N GLY A 39 21.20 -12.91 2.20
CA GLY A 39 21.90 -14.15 1.93
C GLY A 39 20.97 -15.36 1.91
N ALA A 40 19.70 -15.19 1.54
CA ALA A 40 18.67 -16.24 1.55
C ALA A 40 18.39 -16.81 0.15
N GLY A 41 19.13 -16.36 -0.86
CA GLY A 41 19.03 -16.87 -2.21
C GLY A 41 19.89 -16.11 -3.20
N VAL A 42 19.84 -16.53 -4.46
CA VAL A 42 20.53 -15.90 -5.58
C VAL A 42 19.52 -15.37 -6.59
N VAL A 43 19.86 -14.28 -7.27
CA VAL A 43 19.01 -13.67 -8.31
C VAL A 43 19.66 -13.93 -9.67
N LEU A 44 18.91 -14.51 -10.59
CA LEU A 44 19.31 -14.70 -11.97
C LEU A 44 18.52 -13.74 -12.87
N ASP A 45 19.22 -13.10 -13.80
CA ASP A 45 18.58 -12.26 -14.80
C ASP A 45 17.95 -13.13 -15.89
N ILE A 46 16.62 -13.08 -15.95
CA ILE A 46 15.83 -13.87 -16.89
C ILE A 46 16.19 -13.62 -18.36
N TYR A 47 16.76 -12.45 -18.66
CA TYR A 47 17.12 -12.07 -20.03
C TYR A 47 18.47 -12.60 -20.48
N SER A 48 19.37 -12.88 -19.54
CA SER A 48 20.74 -13.34 -19.80
C SER A 48 21.00 -14.77 -19.31
N ILE A 49 20.00 -15.43 -18.73
CA ILE A 49 20.11 -16.80 -18.21
C ILE A 49 20.54 -17.81 -19.29
N THR A 50 21.42 -18.72 -18.87
CA THR A 50 21.87 -19.92 -19.57
C THR A 50 21.74 -21.15 -18.67
N THR A 51 21.80 -22.35 -19.24
CA THR A 51 21.82 -23.61 -18.48
C THR A 51 22.94 -23.64 -17.44
N GLU A 52 24.11 -23.11 -17.79
CA GLU A 52 25.29 -23.04 -16.91
C GLU A 52 25.04 -22.10 -15.73
N SER A 53 24.52 -20.89 -15.99
CA SER A 53 24.21 -19.92 -14.92
C SER A 53 23.13 -20.44 -13.97
N LEU A 54 22.14 -21.17 -14.49
CA LEU A 54 21.09 -21.79 -13.68
C LEU A 54 21.66 -22.93 -12.83
N LEU A 55 22.46 -23.80 -13.44
CA LEU A 55 23.11 -24.91 -12.74
C LEU A 55 24.06 -24.38 -11.65
N GLN A 56 24.81 -23.33 -11.94
CA GLN A 56 25.66 -22.66 -10.96
C GLN A 56 24.84 -22.11 -9.79
N GLY A 57 23.78 -21.34 -10.07
CA GLY A 57 22.91 -20.78 -9.02
C GLY A 57 22.25 -21.87 -8.17
N LEU A 58 21.82 -22.98 -8.76
CA LEU A 58 21.30 -24.14 -8.04
C LEU A 58 22.37 -24.79 -7.17
N ASN A 59 23.55 -25.07 -7.72
CA ASN A 59 24.66 -25.67 -6.99
C ASN A 59 25.12 -24.80 -5.83
N GLU A 60 25.14 -23.48 -6.01
CA GLU A 60 25.48 -22.52 -4.97
C GLU A 60 24.47 -22.57 -3.82
N VAL A 61 23.17 -22.45 -4.13
CA VAL A 61 22.11 -22.47 -3.12
C VAL A 61 21.97 -23.82 -2.41
N ILE A 62 22.28 -24.93 -3.09
CA ILE A 62 22.19 -26.30 -2.53
C ILE A 62 23.41 -26.64 -1.65
N ASN A 63 24.62 -26.31 -2.11
CA ASN A 63 25.86 -26.79 -1.47
C ASN A 63 26.45 -25.79 -0.47
N ASP A 64 26.22 -24.48 -0.62
CA ASP A 64 26.68 -23.50 0.35
C ASP A 64 25.68 -23.39 1.51
N THR A 65 26.08 -23.90 2.68
CA THR A 65 25.20 -23.97 3.86
C THR A 65 24.77 -22.60 4.36
N ARG A 66 25.50 -21.53 4.03
CA ARG A 66 25.17 -20.15 4.47
C ARG A 66 23.77 -19.76 4.04
N TYR A 67 23.34 -20.14 2.84
CA TYR A 67 21.98 -19.84 2.36
C TYR A 67 20.92 -20.51 3.22
N LYS A 68 21.12 -21.80 3.54
CA LYS A 68 20.19 -22.56 4.39
C LYS A 68 20.15 -22.01 5.80
N GLU A 69 21.31 -21.73 6.39
CA GLU A 69 21.42 -21.17 7.74
C GLU A 69 20.78 -19.79 7.84
N ASN A 70 21.04 -18.89 6.89
CA ASN A 70 20.41 -17.57 6.85
C ASN A 70 18.90 -17.69 6.66
N MET A 71 18.45 -18.54 5.75
CA MET A 71 17.01 -18.74 5.53
C MET A 71 16.31 -19.36 6.76
N GLN A 72 16.98 -20.26 7.50
CA GLN A 72 16.46 -20.78 8.76
C GLN A 72 16.35 -19.69 9.84
N LYS A 73 17.35 -18.81 9.96
CA LYS A 73 17.30 -17.66 10.89
C LYS A 73 16.13 -16.73 10.53
N LEU A 74 15.98 -16.38 9.25
CA LEU A 74 14.87 -15.54 8.79
C LEU A 74 13.51 -16.23 9.01
N SER A 75 13.42 -17.53 8.75
CA SER A 75 12.19 -18.31 8.98
C SER A 75 11.80 -18.35 10.47
N ALA A 76 12.78 -18.49 11.36
CA ALA A 76 12.55 -18.44 12.80
C ALA A 76 12.03 -17.07 13.23
N LEU A 77 12.65 -15.98 12.78
CA LEU A 77 12.18 -14.62 13.02
C LEU A 77 10.78 -14.38 12.44
N HIS A 78 10.52 -14.88 11.23
CA HIS A 78 9.22 -14.76 10.57
C HIS A 78 8.14 -15.45 11.40
N LYS A 79 8.41 -16.63 11.96
CA LYS A 79 7.44 -17.38 12.77
C LYS A 79 7.27 -16.83 14.18
N ASP A 80 8.27 -16.09 14.68
CA ASP A 80 8.24 -15.44 15.98
C ASP A 80 7.36 -14.17 15.97
N ARG A 81 6.05 -14.39 15.88
CA ARG A 81 5.03 -13.34 15.89
C ARG A 81 3.91 -13.69 16.88
N PRO A 82 3.31 -12.70 17.55
CA PRO A 82 2.29 -12.95 18.56
C PRO A 82 0.95 -13.41 17.96
N VAL A 83 0.68 -13.07 16.69
CA VAL A 83 -0.62 -13.33 16.02
C VAL A 83 -0.35 -13.79 14.60
N ASP A 84 -1.12 -14.77 14.13
CA ASP A 84 -1.10 -15.19 12.72
C ASP A 84 -1.50 -14.04 11.78
N PRO A 85 -0.90 -13.88 10.59
CA PRO A 85 -1.18 -12.76 9.69
C PRO A 85 -2.65 -12.64 9.26
N LEU A 86 -3.32 -13.78 9.05
CA LEU A 86 -4.73 -13.79 8.68
C LEU A 86 -5.59 -13.35 9.87
N ASP A 87 -5.31 -13.87 11.06
CA ASP A 87 -5.99 -13.48 12.29
C ASP A 87 -5.80 -11.99 12.61
N LEU A 88 -4.59 -11.46 12.41
CA LEU A 88 -4.28 -10.05 12.60
C LEU A 88 -5.03 -9.17 11.59
N SER A 89 -5.10 -9.59 10.33
CA SER A 89 -5.84 -8.87 9.28
C SER A 89 -7.33 -8.83 9.58
N VAL A 90 -7.89 -9.95 10.07
CA VAL A 90 -9.29 -10.04 10.48
C VAL A 90 -9.56 -9.18 11.71
N TYR A 91 -8.69 -9.23 12.72
CA TYR A 91 -8.79 -8.38 13.91
C TYR A 91 -8.89 -6.90 13.55
N TRP A 92 -8.01 -6.40 12.67
CA TRP A 92 -8.03 -4.99 12.26
C TRP A 92 -9.24 -4.66 11.37
N THR A 93 -9.71 -5.62 10.58
CA THR A 93 -10.96 -5.47 9.83
C THR A 93 -12.15 -5.32 10.78
N GLU A 94 -12.29 -6.21 11.75
CA GLU A 94 -13.30 -6.15 12.81
C GLU A 94 -13.16 -4.87 13.64
N PHE A 95 -11.93 -4.42 13.95
CA PHE A 95 -11.67 -3.18 14.67
C PHE A 95 -12.27 -1.98 13.93
N VAL A 96 -11.95 -1.82 12.65
CA VAL A 96 -12.47 -0.72 11.84
C VAL A 96 -14.00 -0.76 11.76
N MET A 97 -14.59 -1.95 11.61
CA MET A 97 -16.05 -2.12 11.58
C MET A 97 -16.69 -1.77 12.94
N ARG A 98 -16.15 -2.27 14.07
CA ARG A 98 -16.64 -1.99 15.42
C ARG A 98 -16.61 -0.50 15.76
N HIS A 99 -15.56 0.19 15.33
CA HIS A 99 -15.31 1.58 15.68
C HIS A 99 -15.71 2.59 14.59
N LYS A 100 -16.29 2.12 13.48
CA LYS A 100 -16.71 2.95 12.33
C LYS A 100 -15.56 3.81 11.79
N GLY A 101 -14.39 3.20 11.64
CA GLY A 101 -13.14 3.84 11.23
C GLY A 101 -12.04 3.79 12.29
N ALA A 102 -10.95 4.52 12.03
CA ALA A 102 -9.77 4.55 12.89
C ALA A 102 -9.15 5.96 12.99
N LYS A 103 -9.98 6.99 13.19
CA LYS A 103 -9.55 8.41 13.19
C LYS A 103 -8.40 8.71 14.16
N HIS A 104 -8.34 8.01 15.30
CA HIS A 104 -7.27 8.18 16.30
C HIS A 104 -5.90 7.64 15.84
N LEU A 105 -5.86 6.85 14.76
CA LEU A 105 -4.62 6.38 14.12
C LEU A 105 -4.22 7.24 12.92
N ARG A 106 -5.09 8.15 12.47
CA ARG A 106 -4.82 9.03 11.33
C ARG A 106 -3.68 9.99 11.70
N PRO A 107 -2.60 10.04 10.91
CA PRO A 107 -1.49 10.92 11.21
C PRO A 107 -1.83 12.36 10.82
N ALA A 108 -1.45 13.31 11.69
CA ALA A 108 -1.73 14.74 11.51
C ALA A 108 -1.12 15.34 10.23
N VAL A 109 -0.07 14.72 9.68
CA VAL A 109 0.57 15.15 8.43
C VAL A 109 -0.40 15.29 7.27
N LEU A 110 -1.46 14.46 7.24
CA LEU A 110 -2.46 14.48 6.17
C LEU A 110 -3.39 15.69 6.24
N ASP A 111 -3.37 16.43 7.36
CA ASP A 111 -4.19 17.61 7.59
C ASP A 111 -3.37 18.92 7.56
N LEU A 112 -2.05 18.83 7.31
CA LEU A 112 -1.14 19.98 7.22
C LEU A 112 -0.91 20.42 5.78
N ASN A 113 -0.85 21.73 5.56
CA ASN A 113 -0.33 22.27 4.30
C ASN A 113 1.21 22.26 4.28
N TRP A 114 1.82 22.48 3.11
CA TRP A 114 3.28 22.43 2.95
C TRP A 114 4.02 23.50 3.77
N ILE A 115 3.41 24.66 4.05
CA ILE A 115 4.01 25.71 4.90
C ILE A 115 4.14 25.21 6.33
N GLN A 116 3.05 24.64 6.88
CA GLN A 116 3.02 24.07 8.23
C GLN A 116 3.92 22.85 8.34
N TYR A 117 3.89 21.95 7.36
CA TYR A 117 4.67 20.72 7.36
C TYR A 117 6.18 20.99 7.46
N TYR A 118 6.68 21.99 6.73
CA TYR A 118 8.10 22.39 6.80
C TYR A 118 8.37 23.53 7.79
N CYS A 119 7.38 23.92 8.61
CA CYS A 119 7.47 25.03 9.56
C CYS A 119 7.99 26.35 8.94
N LEU A 120 7.65 26.64 7.69
CA LEU A 120 8.19 27.80 6.96
C LEU A 120 7.71 29.13 7.56
N ASP A 121 6.50 29.14 8.13
CA ASP A 121 5.93 30.23 8.89
C ASP A 121 6.72 30.53 10.17
N VAL A 122 7.11 29.49 10.93
CA VAL A 122 7.94 29.61 12.13
C VAL A 122 9.34 30.11 11.77
N ILE A 123 9.95 29.54 10.73
CA ILE A 123 11.26 29.99 10.21
C ILE A 123 11.21 31.46 9.83
N ALA A 124 10.17 31.87 9.08
CA ALA A 124 10.00 33.25 8.66
C ALA A 124 9.87 34.18 9.88
N ALA A 125 9.09 33.81 10.89
CA ALA A 125 8.95 34.57 12.13
C ALA A 125 10.29 34.72 12.88
N LEU A 126 11.06 33.65 13.02
CA LEU A 126 12.38 33.68 13.65
C LEU A 126 13.38 34.54 12.85
N ALA A 127 13.37 34.43 11.52
CA ALA A 127 14.20 35.26 10.64
C ALA A 127 13.90 36.75 10.83
N THR A 128 12.62 37.13 10.87
CA THR A 128 12.20 38.52 11.09
C THR A 128 12.71 39.05 12.43
N VAL A 129 12.61 38.28 13.52
CA VAL A 129 13.12 38.69 14.83
C VAL A 129 14.64 38.95 14.80
N VAL A 130 15.41 38.08 14.14
CA VAL A 130 16.87 38.25 14.02
C VAL A 130 17.23 39.47 13.17
N LEU A 131 16.54 39.68 12.04
CA LEU A 131 16.79 40.79 11.12
C LEU A 131 16.35 42.14 11.70
N CYS A 132 15.24 42.19 12.43
CA CYS A 132 14.74 43.43 13.04
C CYS A 132 15.55 43.87 14.28
N ARG A 133 16.24 42.94 14.96
CA ARG A 133 17.01 43.24 16.18
C ARG A 133 18.41 43.79 15.93
N ASP A 134 18.94 43.75 14.70
CA ASP A 134 20.34 44.08 14.41
C ASP A 134 20.50 45.08 13.24
N ARG A 135 20.36 46.38 13.51
CA ARG A 135 20.70 47.48 12.57
C ARG A 135 22.22 47.77 12.49
N GLY A 136 23.09 46.84 12.92
CA GLY A 136 24.54 47.00 12.98
C GLY A 136 25.30 45.98 12.12
N ARG A 137 26.51 46.35 11.66
CA ARG A 137 27.38 45.71 10.65
C ARG A 137 27.81 44.23 10.90
N ARG A 138 27.18 43.50 11.83
CA ARG A 138 27.40 42.05 12.14
C ARG A 138 26.41 41.12 11.43
N THR A 139 25.59 41.63 10.52
CA THR A 139 24.46 40.95 9.87
C THR A 139 24.87 39.75 9.01
N MET A 140 26.04 39.79 8.35
CA MET A 140 26.45 38.72 7.44
C MET A 140 26.80 37.40 8.13
N TRP A 141 27.44 37.44 9.31
CA TRP A 141 27.78 36.21 10.06
C TRP A 141 26.52 35.53 10.62
N LYS A 142 25.56 36.31 11.10
CA LYS A 142 24.28 35.78 11.61
C LYS A 142 23.39 35.26 10.48
N ALA A 143 23.36 35.93 9.33
CA ALA A 143 22.69 35.42 8.14
C ALA A 143 23.33 34.12 7.64
N ALA A 144 24.67 34.00 7.66
CA ALA A 144 25.37 32.77 7.29
C ALA A 144 25.06 31.60 8.25
N VAL A 145 25.01 31.84 9.57
CA VAL A 145 24.59 30.83 10.55
C VAL A 145 23.12 30.45 10.39
N PHE A 146 22.25 31.40 10.08
CA PHE A 146 20.83 31.14 9.81
C PHE A 146 20.63 30.31 8.52
N VAL A 147 21.36 30.64 7.45
CA VAL A 147 21.40 29.83 6.22
C VAL A 147 21.97 28.44 6.50
N PHE A 148 23.00 28.32 7.34
CA PHE A 148 23.53 27.01 7.76
C PHE A 148 22.48 26.19 8.52
N LEU A 149 21.68 26.80 9.41
CA LEU A 149 20.58 26.11 10.10
C LEU A 149 19.46 25.68 9.13
N LEU A 150 19.13 26.52 8.14
CA LEU A 150 18.20 26.18 7.06
C LEU A 150 18.68 25.01 6.21
N LEU A 151 19.97 24.94 5.90
CA LEU A 151 20.59 23.85 5.14
C LEU A 151 20.69 22.54 5.94
N ASN A 152 20.53 22.58 7.27
CA ASN A 152 20.45 21.40 8.14
C ASN A 152 19.00 20.96 8.42
N MET A 153 18.01 21.64 7.86
CA MET A 153 16.64 21.10 7.85
C MET A 153 16.58 19.98 6.82
N ASP A 154 16.21 18.79 7.28
CA ASP A 154 16.01 17.62 6.44
C ASP A 154 14.77 17.85 5.55
N VAL A 155 14.97 18.50 4.40
CA VAL A 155 13.92 18.70 3.39
C VAL A 155 13.67 17.36 2.71
N GLN A 156 12.88 16.51 3.36
CA GLN A 156 12.35 15.30 2.75
C GLN A 156 11.19 15.69 1.84
N GLY A 157 11.44 15.60 0.54
CA GLY A 157 10.49 15.95 -0.52
C GLY A 157 9.14 15.24 -0.39
N ASN A 158 8.09 16.05 -0.53
CA ASN A 158 6.68 15.73 -0.79
C ASN A 158 5.99 14.74 0.15
N GLY A 159 5.71 15.20 1.37
CA GLY A 159 4.66 14.67 2.25
C GLY A 159 3.35 15.49 2.26
N ALA A 160 3.33 16.68 1.65
CA ALA A 160 2.15 17.55 1.63
C ALA A 160 1.23 17.19 0.44
N VAL A 161 -0.04 16.87 0.74
CA VAL A 161 -1.12 16.95 -0.23
C VAL A 161 -1.38 18.43 -0.48
N ASP A 162 -1.31 18.88 -1.73
CA ASP A 162 -1.59 20.26 -2.11
C ASP A 162 -3.11 20.50 -2.03
N ASN A 163 -3.63 20.74 -0.82
CA ASN A 163 -4.99 21.21 -0.60
C ASN A 163 -5.06 22.71 -0.86
N THR A 164 -4.86 23.12 -2.10
CA THR A 164 -5.24 24.46 -2.54
C THR A 164 -6.73 24.48 -2.84
N ARG A 165 -7.59 24.75 -1.83
CA ARG A 165 -8.94 25.29 -2.09
C ARG A 165 -9.57 26.14 -0.99
N GLY A 166 -10.42 27.02 -1.49
CA GLY A 166 -11.10 28.13 -0.83
C GLY A 166 -11.75 27.81 0.51
N SER A 167 -11.70 28.81 1.39
CA SER A 167 -12.38 28.88 2.66
C SER A 167 -13.87 28.54 2.53
N VAL A 168 -14.30 27.45 3.16
CA VAL A 168 -15.71 27.28 3.54
C VAL A 168 -15.82 27.69 5.00
N VAL A 169 -16.66 28.70 5.23
CA VAL A 169 -16.95 29.32 6.52
C VAL A 169 -17.59 28.30 7.46
N GLU A 170 -16.92 27.95 8.55
CA GLU A 170 -17.52 27.22 9.66
C GLU A 170 -18.43 28.16 10.48
N ASN A 171 -19.69 27.77 10.66
CA ASN A 171 -20.57 28.33 11.69
C ASN A 171 -20.52 27.42 12.93
N PRO A 172 -20.36 27.97 14.15
CA PRO A 172 -20.18 27.16 15.34
C PRO A 172 -21.51 26.59 15.88
N ARG A 173 -21.48 25.36 16.38
CA ARG A 173 -22.54 24.78 17.24
C ARG A 173 -21.99 24.44 18.63
N PRO A 174 -22.87 24.43 19.65
CA PRO A 174 -22.48 24.78 21.01
C PRO A 174 -21.92 23.61 21.82
N GLU A 175 -21.02 23.99 22.72
CA GLU A 175 -20.36 23.16 23.72
C GLU A 175 -21.37 22.45 24.63
N LYS A 176 -21.22 21.13 24.77
CA LYS A 176 -21.78 20.36 25.90
C LYS A 176 -20.65 19.99 26.85
N LYS A 177 -20.77 20.51 28.08
CA LYS A 177 -19.91 20.20 29.23
C LYS A 177 -19.94 18.69 29.52
N VAL A 178 -18.78 18.06 29.49
CA VAL A 178 -18.55 16.70 30.01
C VAL A 178 -18.34 16.81 31.53
N LYS A 179 -19.13 16.06 32.30
CA LYS A 179 -18.86 15.79 33.71
C LYS A 179 -18.03 14.50 33.79
N THR A 180 -16.91 14.58 34.48
CA THR A 180 -16.04 13.46 34.84
C THR A 180 -16.64 12.76 36.06
N GLU A 181 -16.94 11.47 35.96
CA GLU A 181 -17.12 10.59 37.13
C GLU A 181 -15.99 9.55 37.09
N GLU A 182 -15.20 9.54 38.17
CA GLU A 182 -14.17 8.54 38.45
C GLU A 182 -14.83 7.21 38.78
N ALA A 183 -14.39 6.13 38.13
CA ALA A 183 -14.75 4.78 38.50
C ALA A 183 -13.50 4.06 39.01
N GLU A 184 -13.57 3.64 40.27
CA GLU A 184 -12.54 2.89 41.00
C GLU A 184 -12.24 1.54 40.33
N ALA A 185 -10.94 1.24 40.18
CA ALA A 185 -10.45 -0.02 39.66
C ALA A 185 -10.52 -1.11 40.75
N ASN A 186 -11.45 -2.05 40.60
CA ASN A 186 -11.42 -3.30 41.36
C ASN A 186 -10.79 -4.41 40.51
N ASN A 187 -9.56 -4.77 40.87
CA ASN A 187 -8.82 -5.90 40.35
C ASN A 187 -9.45 -7.21 40.85
N ASN A 188 -10.12 -7.94 39.95
CA ASN A 188 -10.32 -9.38 40.06
C ASN A 188 -10.43 -9.94 38.64
N ILE A 189 -9.44 -10.72 38.21
CA ILE A 189 -9.42 -11.44 36.93
C ILE A 189 -9.97 -12.84 37.18
N PRO A 190 -11.12 -13.23 36.61
CA PRO A 190 -11.44 -14.62 36.39
C PRO A 190 -10.98 -15.02 34.98
N ALA A 191 -10.16 -16.07 34.93
CA ALA A 191 -9.86 -16.79 33.70
C ALA A 191 -11.09 -17.62 33.26
N GLY A 192 -11.32 -17.68 31.95
CA GLY A 192 -12.16 -18.70 31.32
C GLY A 192 -13.57 -18.22 30.95
N ASP A 193 -13.82 -18.18 29.64
CA ASP A 193 -15.14 -18.25 28.99
C ASP A 193 -16.16 -17.16 29.35
N THR A 194 -15.86 -15.93 28.95
CA THR A 194 -16.92 -15.04 28.46
C THR A 194 -16.93 -15.10 26.93
N ALA A 195 -17.81 -15.93 26.38
CA ALA A 195 -18.29 -15.74 25.02
C ALA A 195 -18.83 -14.30 24.95
N SER A 196 -17.99 -13.38 24.47
CA SER A 196 -18.44 -12.05 24.03
C SER A 196 -19.65 -12.28 23.15
N SER A 197 -20.76 -11.62 23.42
CA SER A 197 -21.83 -11.46 22.43
C SER A 197 -21.15 -11.08 21.11
N GLY A 198 -21.12 -12.01 20.16
CA GLY A 198 -20.25 -11.90 18.99
C GLY A 198 -20.59 -10.63 18.22
N PHE A 199 -19.60 -9.75 18.02
CA PHE A 199 -19.79 -8.65 17.10
C PHE A 199 -19.94 -9.24 15.69
N PHE A 200 -21.11 -9.07 15.08
CA PHE A 200 -21.36 -9.44 13.70
C PHE A 200 -21.55 -8.17 12.89
N GLY A 201 -20.76 -8.02 11.84
CA GLY A 201 -20.79 -6.84 10.99
C GLY A 201 -20.94 -7.19 9.53
N ASN A 202 -21.19 -6.18 8.71
CA ASN A 202 -21.47 -6.30 7.30
C ASN A 202 -20.34 -5.69 6.47
N LEU A 203 -19.52 -6.54 5.83
CA LEU A 203 -18.33 -6.14 5.09
C LEU A 203 -18.59 -6.20 3.58
N LEU A 204 -18.36 -5.10 2.90
CA LEU A 204 -18.25 -5.07 1.45
C LEU A 204 -16.79 -5.34 1.03
N VAL A 205 -16.59 -6.22 0.06
CA VAL A 205 -15.27 -6.53 -0.48
C VAL A 205 -15.26 -6.19 -1.97
N VAL A 206 -14.38 -5.27 -2.35
CA VAL A 206 -14.16 -4.86 -3.74
C VAL A 206 -12.70 -5.15 -4.10
N PRO A 207 -12.39 -6.35 -4.61
CA PRO A 207 -11.01 -6.77 -4.84
C PRO A 207 -10.46 -6.27 -6.18
N MET A 208 -9.13 -6.37 -6.32
CA MET A 208 -8.43 -6.34 -7.60
C MET A 208 -8.09 -7.76 -8.06
N ASP A 209 -8.18 -8.02 -9.37
CA ASP A 209 -7.97 -9.35 -9.96
C ASP A 209 -6.50 -9.79 -9.92
N GLY A 210 -6.25 -11.03 -10.33
CA GLY A 210 -4.90 -11.60 -10.39
C GLY A 210 -4.37 -12.02 -9.03
N SER A 211 -3.09 -11.74 -8.75
CA SER A 211 -2.43 -12.14 -7.50
C SER A 211 -2.93 -11.35 -6.29
N HIS A 212 -3.47 -10.15 -6.49
CA HIS A 212 -4.01 -9.28 -5.45
C HIS A 212 -5.21 -9.91 -4.73
N TRP A 213 -6.04 -10.63 -5.49
CA TRP A 213 -7.23 -11.33 -4.98
C TRP A 213 -6.94 -12.37 -3.91
N VAL A 214 -5.78 -13.03 -3.93
CA VAL A 214 -5.50 -14.18 -3.05
C VAL A 214 -5.59 -13.82 -1.56
N GLY A 215 -4.96 -12.70 -1.16
CA GLY A 215 -5.00 -12.23 0.22
C GLY A 215 -6.38 -11.72 0.63
N VAL A 216 -7.02 -10.94 -0.24
CA VAL A 216 -8.36 -10.40 0.00
C VAL A 216 -9.38 -11.54 0.17
N LYS A 217 -9.28 -12.59 -0.66
CA LYS A 217 -10.13 -13.78 -0.56
C LYS A 217 -9.97 -14.49 0.78
N ALA A 218 -8.75 -14.63 1.27
CA ALA A 218 -8.48 -15.29 2.54
C ALA A 218 -9.18 -14.55 3.69
N ILE A 219 -9.05 -13.22 3.74
CA ILE A 219 -9.74 -12.38 4.74
C ILE A 219 -11.26 -12.50 4.57
N ALA A 220 -11.79 -12.37 3.34
CA ALA A 220 -13.24 -12.46 3.09
C ALA A 220 -13.83 -13.80 3.54
N GLN A 221 -13.13 -14.92 3.28
CA GLN A 221 -13.56 -16.24 3.74
C GLN A 221 -13.53 -16.36 5.25
N GLU A 222 -12.48 -15.86 5.89
CA GLU A 222 -12.31 -15.95 7.34
C GLU A 222 -13.31 -15.06 8.09
N MET A 223 -13.56 -13.84 7.62
CA MET A 223 -14.62 -12.96 8.11
C MET A 223 -15.98 -13.67 8.05
N GLY A 224 -16.31 -14.27 6.90
CA GLY A 224 -17.53 -15.03 6.72
C GLY A 224 -17.63 -16.24 7.65
N ARG A 225 -16.52 -16.98 7.81
CA ARG A 225 -16.42 -18.14 8.72
C ARG A 225 -16.68 -17.75 10.18
N ARG A 226 -16.32 -16.53 10.58
CA ARG A 226 -16.57 -15.97 11.93
C ARG A 226 -18.00 -15.42 12.12
N GLY A 227 -18.85 -15.50 11.09
CA GLY A 227 -20.26 -15.11 11.16
C GLY A 227 -20.56 -13.69 10.70
N HIS A 228 -19.57 -12.95 10.18
CA HIS A 228 -19.83 -11.66 9.54
C HIS A 228 -20.59 -11.86 8.24
N ARG A 229 -21.47 -10.93 7.90
CA ARG A 229 -22.07 -10.87 6.57
C ARG A 229 -21.04 -10.27 5.63
N VAL A 230 -20.65 -11.00 4.60
CA VAL A 230 -19.61 -10.56 3.65
C VAL A 230 -20.19 -10.62 2.25
N THR A 231 -20.11 -9.50 1.53
CA THR A 231 -20.50 -9.40 0.12
C THR A 231 -19.26 -9.08 -0.71
N VAL A 232 -18.89 -9.99 -1.61
CA VAL A 232 -17.76 -9.81 -2.53
C VAL A 232 -18.30 -9.48 -3.91
N VAL A 233 -17.90 -8.32 -4.45
CA VAL A 233 -18.32 -7.86 -5.78
C VAL A 233 -17.21 -8.12 -6.78
N ILE A 234 -17.46 -8.96 -7.79
CA ILE A 234 -16.46 -9.37 -8.79
C ILE A 234 -17.02 -9.26 -10.21
N PRO A 235 -16.19 -9.04 -11.25
CA PRO A 235 -16.65 -9.10 -12.63
C PRO A 235 -17.05 -10.54 -13.00
N GLU A 236 -18.00 -10.70 -13.92
CA GLU A 236 -18.43 -12.02 -14.42
C GLU A 236 -17.30 -12.81 -15.09
N ILE A 237 -16.35 -12.09 -15.70
CA ILE A 237 -15.16 -12.62 -16.34
C ILE A 237 -13.95 -12.04 -15.62
N SER A 238 -13.07 -12.92 -15.15
CA SER A 238 -11.91 -12.56 -14.34
C SER A 238 -10.74 -13.50 -14.60
N MET A 239 -9.53 -13.09 -14.22
CA MET A 239 -8.32 -13.90 -14.30
C MET A 239 -8.31 -15.01 -13.25
N ARG A 240 -8.65 -14.66 -12.01
CA ARG A 240 -8.53 -15.56 -10.85
C ARG A 240 -9.69 -15.46 -9.87
N MET A 241 -10.62 -14.53 -10.06
CA MET A 241 -11.74 -14.37 -9.14
C MET A 241 -12.77 -15.48 -9.30
N GLY A 242 -13.52 -15.70 -8.23
CA GLY A 242 -14.57 -16.70 -8.20
C GLY A 242 -15.25 -16.75 -6.84
N PRO A 243 -16.41 -17.44 -6.77
CA PRO A 243 -17.22 -17.49 -5.57
C PRO A 243 -16.48 -18.15 -4.39
N GLY A 244 -16.96 -17.84 -3.19
CA GLY A 244 -16.47 -18.39 -1.93
C GLY A 244 -17.52 -19.24 -1.22
N LYS A 245 -17.07 -19.94 -0.17
CA LYS A 245 -17.95 -20.80 0.65
C LYS A 245 -18.64 -20.05 1.79
N HIS A 246 -18.06 -18.94 2.24
CA HIS A 246 -18.44 -18.25 3.47
C HIS A 246 -18.88 -16.80 3.22
N TYR A 247 -19.07 -16.39 1.98
CA TYR A 247 -19.50 -15.05 1.63
C TYR A 247 -20.42 -15.08 0.41
N ASP A 248 -21.27 -14.06 0.30
CA ASP A 248 -22.11 -13.84 -0.87
C ASP A 248 -21.28 -13.24 -2.01
N THR A 249 -21.49 -13.74 -3.22
CA THR A 249 -20.80 -13.23 -4.41
C THR A 249 -21.79 -12.50 -5.29
N VAL A 250 -21.51 -11.24 -5.61
CA VAL A 250 -22.28 -10.43 -6.55
C VAL A 250 -21.43 -10.20 -7.79
N THR A 251 -21.96 -10.59 -8.95
CA THR A 251 -21.28 -10.43 -10.24
C THR A 251 -21.83 -9.26 -11.03
N TYR A 252 -20.97 -8.59 -11.80
CA TYR A 252 -21.38 -7.54 -12.74
C TYR A 252 -20.81 -7.78 -14.15
N PRO A 253 -21.53 -7.35 -15.19
CA PRO A 253 -21.11 -7.56 -16.56
C PRO A 253 -19.90 -6.69 -16.93
N VAL A 254 -19.06 -7.19 -17.83
CA VAL A 254 -17.87 -6.49 -18.32
C VAL A 254 -17.76 -6.59 -19.85
N PRO A 255 -17.22 -5.57 -20.53
CA PRO A 255 -17.20 -5.51 -22.00
C PRO A 255 -15.99 -6.25 -22.59
N TYR A 256 -15.55 -7.35 -21.97
CA TYR A 256 -14.43 -8.16 -22.44
C TYR A 256 -14.67 -9.65 -22.17
N ASP A 257 -14.02 -10.51 -22.95
CA ASP A 257 -14.17 -11.96 -22.87
C ASP A 257 -12.91 -12.65 -22.31
N LYS A 258 -12.95 -13.99 -22.24
CA LYS A 258 -11.80 -14.78 -21.81
C LYS A 258 -10.60 -14.63 -22.74
N ALA A 259 -10.81 -14.45 -24.04
CA ALA A 259 -9.72 -14.27 -25.00
C ALA A 259 -8.95 -12.97 -24.75
N HIS A 260 -9.64 -11.91 -24.31
CA HIS A 260 -9.00 -10.68 -23.84
C HIS A 260 -8.09 -10.93 -22.63
N ILE A 261 -8.56 -11.71 -21.65
CA ILE A 261 -7.75 -12.10 -20.47
C ILE A 261 -6.53 -12.93 -20.89
N ASP A 262 -6.71 -13.89 -21.79
CA ASP A 262 -5.62 -14.73 -22.29
C ASP A 262 -4.56 -13.89 -23.02
N SER A 263 -4.98 -12.90 -23.81
CA SER A 263 -4.09 -11.93 -24.47
C SER A 263 -3.35 -11.02 -23.48
N LEU A 264 -4.01 -10.64 -22.37
CA LEU A 264 -3.37 -9.90 -21.30
C LEU A 264 -2.29 -10.74 -20.63
N MET A 265 -2.58 -12.00 -20.32
CA MET A 265 -1.64 -12.93 -19.71
C MET A 265 -0.47 -13.28 -20.65
N SER A 266 -0.71 -13.44 -21.95
CA SER A 266 0.35 -13.69 -22.93
C SER A 266 1.30 -12.49 -23.06
N SER A 267 0.80 -11.26 -22.88
CA SER A 267 1.67 -10.08 -22.91
C SER A 267 2.71 -10.06 -21.77
N LEU A 268 2.46 -10.75 -20.64
CA LEU A 268 3.46 -10.96 -19.60
C LEU A 268 4.54 -11.96 -20.02
N THR A 269 4.16 -13.00 -20.76
CA THR A 269 5.15 -13.97 -21.29
C THR A 269 6.00 -13.37 -22.39
N ASP A 270 5.42 -12.50 -23.24
CA ASP A 270 6.15 -11.80 -24.30
C ASP A 270 7.24 -10.86 -23.76
N MET A 271 7.08 -10.38 -22.52
CA MET A 271 8.09 -9.60 -21.81
C MET A 271 9.32 -10.41 -21.39
N MET A 272 9.24 -11.74 -21.37
CA MET A 272 10.35 -12.64 -21.03
C MET A 272 11.24 -12.94 -22.24
N GLU A 273 10.78 -12.66 -23.46
CA GLU A 273 11.55 -12.94 -24.67
C GLU A 273 12.84 -12.10 -24.76
N LYS A 274 13.93 -12.76 -25.14
CA LYS A 274 15.20 -12.09 -25.45
C LYS A 274 14.98 -11.09 -26.58
N SER A 275 15.20 -9.81 -26.28
CA SER A 275 14.99 -8.70 -27.20
C SER A 275 15.95 -7.55 -26.91
N SER A 276 16.12 -6.61 -27.85
CA SER A 276 16.94 -5.42 -27.64
C SER A 276 16.35 -4.54 -26.53
N PHE A 277 17.19 -3.75 -25.86
CA PHE A 277 16.77 -2.87 -24.76
C PHE A 277 15.60 -1.94 -25.14
N THR A 278 15.63 -1.35 -26.34
CA THR A 278 14.54 -0.51 -26.85
C THR A 278 13.23 -1.27 -27.03
N LYS A 279 13.27 -2.48 -27.58
CA LYS A 279 12.10 -3.35 -27.72
C LYS A 279 11.55 -3.76 -26.36
N LYS A 280 12.40 -3.99 -25.36
CA LYS A 280 11.98 -4.29 -23.98
C LYS A 280 11.21 -3.13 -23.35
N ILE A 281 11.72 -1.90 -23.49
CA ILE A 281 11.02 -0.70 -23.00
C ILE A 281 9.64 -0.60 -23.67
N MET A 282 9.59 -0.74 -24.99
CA MET A 282 8.34 -0.65 -25.75
C MET A 282 7.34 -1.75 -25.36
N LYS A 283 7.79 -3.00 -25.22
CA LYS A 283 6.97 -4.12 -24.75
C LYS A 283 6.45 -3.86 -23.32
N GLY A 284 7.32 -3.44 -22.41
CA GLY A 284 6.94 -3.13 -21.03
C GLY A 284 5.89 -2.01 -20.95
N PHE A 285 6.05 -0.95 -21.75
CA PHE A 285 5.05 0.12 -21.85
C PHE A 285 3.72 -0.39 -22.40
N SER A 286 3.75 -1.17 -23.49
CA SER A 286 2.53 -1.75 -24.08
C SER A 286 1.81 -2.69 -23.12
N THR A 287 2.53 -3.55 -22.41
CA THR A 287 1.96 -4.43 -21.38
C THR A 287 1.36 -3.60 -20.25
N MET A 288 2.07 -2.59 -19.74
CA MET A 288 1.52 -1.67 -18.73
C MET A 288 0.22 -1.02 -19.21
N GLN A 289 0.17 -0.51 -20.44
CA GLN A 289 -1.04 0.08 -21.01
C GLN A 289 -2.21 -0.92 -21.07
N LYS A 290 -1.97 -2.18 -21.45
CA LYS A 290 -3.00 -3.23 -21.46
C LYS A 290 -3.55 -3.50 -20.06
N PHE A 291 -2.68 -3.66 -19.06
CA PHE A 291 -3.10 -3.88 -17.67
C PHE A 291 -3.85 -2.68 -17.10
N THR A 292 -3.35 -1.47 -17.33
CA THR A 292 -4.01 -0.24 -16.88
C THR A 292 -5.37 -0.05 -17.56
N GLY A 293 -5.47 -0.29 -18.87
CA GLY A 293 -6.74 -0.27 -19.60
C GLY A 293 -7.74 -1.29 -19.05
N PHE A 294 -7.29 -2.52 -18.81
CA PHE A 294 -8.10 -3.56 -18.17
C PHE A 294 -8.63 -3.12 -16.79
N MET A 295 -7.77 -2.53 -15.94
CA MET A 295 -8.18 -2.01 -14.64
C MET A 295 -9.22 -0.88 -14.76
N HIS A 296 -9.03 0.07 -15.68
CA HIS A 296 -9.99 1.15 -15.92
C HIS A 296 -11.34 0.62 -16.38
N THR A 297 -11.37 -0.21 -17.42
CA THR A 297 -12.61 -0.77 -17.96
C THR A 297 -13.37 -1.59 -16.91
N THR A 298 -12.66 -2.36 -16.10
CA THR A 298 -13.25 -3.15 -15.00
C THR A 298 -13.83 -2.25 -13.91
N ALA A 299 -13.14 -1.17 -13.56
CA ALA A 299 -13.60 -0.19 -12.59
C ALA A 299 -14.84 0.57 -13.08
N GLU A 300 -14.82 1.09 -14.31
CA GLU A 300 -15.95 1.81 -14.92
C GLU A 300 -17.20 0.94 -15.01
N SER A 301 -17.04 -0.35 -15.38
CA SER A 301 -18.15 -1.30 -15.47
C SER A 301 -18.85 -1.53 -14.13
N LEU A 302 -18.12 -1.43 -13.00
CA LEU A 302 -18.71 -1.49 -11.66
C LEU A 302 -19.29 -0.14 -11.24
N LEU A 303 -18.49 0.92 -11.31
CA LEU A 303 -18.84 2.25 -10.78
C LEU A 303 -20.03 2.87 -11.50
N PHE A 304 -20.17 2.65 -12.81
CA PHE A 304 -21.28 3.19 -13.60
C PHE A 304 -22.45 2.23 -13.76
N ASN A 305 -22.44 1.09 -13.06
CA ASN A 305 -23.62 0.25 -12.92
C ASN A 305 -24.55 0.81 -11.84
N ALA A 306 -25.40 1.77 -12.22
CA ALA A 306 -26.28 2.50 -11.29
C ALA A 306 -27.19 1.58 -10.47
N SER A 307 -27.69 0.49 -11.06
CA SER A 307 -28.53 -0.49 -10.37
C SER A 307 -27.75 -1.20 -9.25
N LEU A 308 -26.55 -1.68 -9.57
CA LEU A 308 -25.69 -2.36 -8.60
C LEU A 308 -25.23 -1.41 -7.49
N ILE A 309 -24.77 -0.19 -7.83
CA ILE A 309 -24.36 0.79 -6.82
C ILE A 309 -25.53 1.15 -5.89
N SER A 310 -26.74 1.33 -6.43
CA SER A 310 -27.95 1.57 -5.62
C SER A 310 -28.29 0.37 -4.74
N HIS A 311 -28.15 -0.85 -5.24
CA HIS A 311 -28.34 -2.07 -4.46
C HIS A 311 -27.34 -2.18 -3.31
N LEU A 312 -26.06 -1.90 -3.56
CA LEU A 312 -25.01 -1.90 -2.53
C LEU A 312 -25.27 -0.85 -1.45
N ALA A 313 -25.73 0.35 -1.84
CA ALA A 313 -26.07 1.41 -0.90
C ALA A 313 -27.19 1.02 0.09
N GLN A 314 -28.07 0.10 -0.29
CA GLN A 314 -29.18 -0.37 0.57
C GLN A 314 -28.77 -1.47 1.56
N GLN A 315 -27.54 -2.01 1.47
CA GLN A 315 -27.13 -3.14 2.30
C GLN A 315 -26.62 -2.73 3.70
N ASN A 316 -26.38 -1.44 3.98
CA ASN A 316 -25.82 -0.95 5.25
C ASN A 316 -24.49 -1.65 5.63
N PHE A 317 -23.44 -1.39 4.87
CA PHE A 317 -22.10 -1.92 5.16
C PHE A 317 -21.42 -1.12 6.28
N ASP A 318 -20.60 -1.80 7.08
CA ASP A 318 -19.80 -1.18 8.16
C ASP A 318 -18.43 -0.72 7.68
N ALA A 319 -17.89 -1.35 6.62
CA ALA A 319 -16.61 -1.01 6.01
C ALA A 319 -16.48 -1.59 4.59
N VAL A 320 -15.48 -1.11 3.84
CA VAL A 320 -15.05 -1.71 2.57
C VAL A 320 -13.63 -2.25 2.71
N LEU A 321 -13.42 -3.54 2.40
CA LEU A 321 -12.11 -4.13 2.21
C LEU A 321 -11.76 -4.13 0.71
N THR A 322 -10.64 -3.52 0.34
CA THR A 322 -10.22 -3.36 -1.07
C THR A 322 -8.72 -3.48 -1.24
N ASP A 323 -8.30 -3.73 -2.49
CA ASP A 323 -6.92 -3.48 -2.91
C ASP A 323 -6.86 -2.10 -3.62
N PRO A 324 -6.12 -1.11 -3.10
CA PRO A 324 -6.14 0.26 -3.61
C PRO A 324 -5.37 0.46 -4.92
N VAL A 325 -4.69 -0.56 -5.48
CA VAL A 325 -4.06 -0.47 -6.81
C VAL A 325 -5.10 -0.17 -7.89
N ALA A 326 -6.29 -0.74 -7.77
CA ALA A 326 -7.49 -0.31 -8.48
C ALA A 326 -8.43 0.37 -7.46
N PRO A 327 -8.46 1.72 -7.37
CA PRO A 327 -9.14 2.44 -6.28
C PRO A 327 -10.67 2.40 -6.33
N THR A 328 -11.26 1.44 -7.06
CA THR A 328 -12.70 1.24 -7.21
C THR A 328 -13.40 1.04 -5.87
N GLY A 329 -12.85 0.21 -4.98
CA GLY A 329 -13.41 0.00 -3.65
C GLY A 329 -13.37 1.26 -2.79
N SER A 330 -12.27 2.02 -2.85
CA SER A 330 -12.12 3.28 -2.12
C SER A 330 -13.12 4.34 -2.59
N LEU A 331 -13.39 4.42 -3.90
CA LEU A 331 -14.41 5.32 -4.46
C LEU A 331 -15.83 4.93 -4.00
N ILE A 332 -16.15 3.63 -4.01
CA ILE A 332 -17.45 3.14 -3.50
C ILE A 332 -17.57 3.44 -2.00
N ALA A 333 -16.53 3.19 -1.22
CA ALA A 333 -16.51 3.46 0.21
C ALA A 333 -16.83 4.94 0.52
N ARG A 334 -16.19 5.86 -0.22
CA ARG A 334 -16.45 7.30 -0.12
C ARG A 334 -17.90 7.64 -0.48
N LYS A 335 -18.44 7.08 -1.58
CA LYS A 335 -19.83 7.31 -1.99
C LYS A 335 -20.86 6.78 -0.98
N LEU A 336 -20.54 5.67 -0.31
CA LEU A 336 -21.38 5.06 0.72
C LEU A 336 -21.17 5.68 2.11
N GLY A 337 -20.14 6.49 2.30
CA GLY A 337 -19.81 7.10 3.60
C GLY A 337 -19.31 6.11 4.64
N VAL A 338 -18.62 5.03 4.22
CA VAL A 338 -18.11 3.96 5.09
C VAL A 338 -16.58 3.92 5.07
N PRO A 339 -15.92 3.48 6.15
CA PRO A 339 -14.47 3.43 6.22
C PRO A 339 -13.85 2.40 5.26
N THR A 340 -12.71 2.75 4.68
CA THR A 340 -11.93 1.88 3.79
C THR A 340 -10.81 1.16 4.56
N ILE A 341 -10.67 -0.13 4.31
CA ILE A 341 -9.58 -1.00 4.77
C ILE A 341 -8.82 -1.47 3.52
N ASN A 342 -7.56 -1.09 3.41
CA ASN A 342 -6.73 -1.45 2.27
C ASN A 342 -5.92 -2.71 2.59
N LEU A 343 -5.89 -3.69 1.68
CA LEU A 343 -4.93 -4.79 1.71
C LEU A 343 -4.09 -4.75 0.43
N LEU A 344 -2.77 -4.62 0.57
CA LEU A 344 -1.86 -4.55 -0.58
C LEU A 344 -0.44 -4.94 -0.20
N ARG A 345 0.42 -5.13 -1.21
CA ARG A 345 1.88 -5.26 -1.02
C ARG A 345 2.60 -3.91 -1.10
N GLY A 346 2.11 -3.03 -1.97
CA GLY A 346 2.63 -1.68 -2.22
C GLY A 346 2.01 -1.09 -3.49
N MET A 347 2.18 0.21 -3.70
CA MET A 347 1.74 0.89 -4.92
C MET A 347 2.92 1.54 -5.66
N PRO A 348 2.83 1.68 -7.00
CA PRO A 348 3.76 2.50 -7.77
C PRO A 348 3.93 3.91 -7.17
N CYS A 349 5.15 4.44 -7.29
CA CYS A 349 5.58 5.75 -6.75
C CYS A 349 5.20 6.01 -5.27
N SER A 350 5.11 4.92 -4.50
CA SER A 350 4.87 4.90 -3.05
C SER A 350 3.57 5.61 -2.65
N LEU A 351 2.55 5.57 -3.52
CA LEU A 351 1.29 6.28 -3.27
C LEU A 351 0.58 5.78 -2.01
N ASP A 352 0.67 4.49 -1.71
CA ASP A 352 0.19 3.90 -0.46
C ASP A 352 0.85 4.51 0.77
N MET A 353 2.19 4.64 0.75
CA MET A 353 2.93 5.18 1.89
C MET A 353 2.67 6.67 2.07
N LYS A 354 2.60 7.43 0.97
CA LYS A 354 2.25 8.86 0.99
C LYS A 354 0.82 9.07 1.50
N SER A 355 -0.14 8.29 1.00
CA SER A 355 -1.55 8.37 1.43
C SER A 355 -1.73 7.92 2.88
N ALA A 356 -0.90 7.01 3.37
CA ALA A 356 -0.86 6.64 4.78
C ALA A 356 -0.14 7.67 5.67
N GLY A 357 0.50 8.70 5.10
CA GLY A 357 1.29 9.69 5.83
C GLY A 357 2.66 9.20 6.30
N CYS A 358 3.17 8.09 5.77
CA CYS A 358 4.46 7.52 6.17
C CYS A 358 5.65 8.29 5.57
N PRO A 359 6.59 8.80 6.39
CA PRO A 359 7.81 9.41 5.90
C PRO A 359 8.62 8.42 5.07
N SER A 360 9.11 8.87 3.94
CA SER A 360 9.94 8.06 3.03
C SER A 360 11.16 8.86 2.63
N PRO A 361 12.24 8.89 3.44
CA PRO A 361 13.41 9.69 3.14
C PRO A 361 14.26 9.05 2.04
N PRO A 362 14.62 9.75 0.94
CA PRO A 362 15.40 9.16 -0.15
C PRO A 362 16.85 8.83 0.24
N SER A 363 17.31 9.24 1.43
CA SER A 363 18.65 8.94 1.94
C SER A 363 18.84 7.47 2.33
N TYR A 364 17.79 6.78 2.74
CA TYR A 364 17.84 5.36 3.15
C TYR A 364 16.61 4.53 2.74
N VAL A 365 15.53 5.14 2.24
CA VAL A 365 14.39 4.41 1.68
C VAL A 365 14.58 4.28 0.18
N PRO A 366 14.89 3.07 -0.35
CA PRO A 366 15.06 2.88 -1.78
C PRO A 366 13.73 3.05 -2.51
N ARG A 367 13.76 3.73 -3.66
CA ARG A 367 12.58 3.93 -4.52
C ARG A 367 12.30 2.69 -5.33
N PHE A 368 11.01 2.49 -5.62
CA PHE A 368 10.54 1.36 -6.41
C PHE A 368 11.30 1.27 -7.75
N LEU A 369 11.66 0.06 -8.18
CA LEU A 369 12.45 -0.24 -9.38
C LEU A 369 13.94 0.16 -9.37
N THR A 370 14.45 0.82 -8.32
CA THR A 370 15.89 1.15 -8.24
C THR A 370 16.75 -0.07 -7.92
N ARG A 371 16.17 -1.12 -7.31
CA ARG A 371 16.88 -2.32 -6.83
C ARG A 371 17.96 -2.00 -5.79
N TYR A 372 17.89 -0.84 -5.15
CA TYR A 372 18.81 -0.46 -4.09
C TYR A 372 18.38 -1.02 -2.72
N THR A 373 19.32 -0.98 -1.78
CA THR A 373 19.07 -1.34 -0.37
C THR A 373 18.93 -0.09 0.50
N ASP A 374 18.73 -0.26 1.81
CA ASP A 374 18.82 0.83 2.79
C ASP A 374 20.24 1.35 3.03
N ASN A 375 21.26 0.59 2.60
CA ASN A 375 22.64 1.04 2.58
C ASN A 375 23.04 1.44 1.16
N MET A 376 22.98 2.74 0.88
CA MET A 376 23.30 3.33 -0.43
C MET A 376 24.57 4.19 -0.35
N SER A 377 25.43 4.05 -1.35
CA SER A 377 26.53 4.98 -1.64
C SER A 377 26.00 6.37 -2.02
N PHE A 378 26.89 7.37 -2.10
CA PHE A 378 26.49 8.71 -2.51
C PHE A 378 25.83 8.74 -3.90
N GLN A 379 26.37 7.98 -4.87
CA GLN A 379 25.83 7.93 -6.23
C GLN A 379 24.44 7.28 -6.26
N GLU A 380 24.26 6.19 -5.52
CA GLU A 380 22.96 5.53 -5.39
C GLU A 380 21.95 6.45 -4.70
N ARG A 381 22.34 7.17 -3.63
CA ARG A 381 21.47 8.16 -3.00
C ARG A 381 21.11 9.31 -3.93
N ALA A 382 22.06 9.80 -4.74
CA ALA A 382 21.79 10.85 -5.72
C ALA A 382 20.75 10.39 -6.75
N PHE A 383 20.91 9.18 -7.30
CA PHE A 383 19.94 8.60 -8.23
C PHE A 383 18.59 8.31 -7.56
N ASN A 384 18.60 7.76 -6.34
CA ASN A 384 17.40 7.49 -5.56
C ASN A 384 16.60 8.77 -5.26
N THR A 385 17.31 9.87 -4.98
CA THR A 385 16.71 11.20 -4.77
C THR A 385 16.10 11.73 -6.06
N LEU A 386 16.79 11.60 -7.20
CA LEU A 386 16.22 11.96 -8.51
C LEU A 386 14.93 11.17 -8.79
N MET A 387 14.93 9.86 -8.54
CA MET A 387 13.73 9.03 -8.68
C MET A 387 12.60 9.51 -7.76
N ALA A 388 12.89 9.85 -6.51
CA ALA A 388 11.90 10.40 -5.57
C ALA A 388 11.27 11.71 -6.06
N LEU A 389 12.04 12.57 -6.73
CA LEU A 389 11.55 13.82 -7.32
C LEU A 389 10.66 13.59 -8.56
N LEU A 390 10.91 12.51 -9.32
CA LEU A 390 10.14 12.15 -10.51
C LEU A 390 8.85 11.36 -10.18
N GLU A 391 8.79 10.71 -9.02
CA GLU A 391 7.63 9.91 -8.57
C GLU A 391 6.27 10.62 -8.67
N PRO A 392 6.10 11.90 -8.23
CA PRO A 392 4.80 12.57 -8.30
C PRO A 392 4.28 12.72 -9.72
N LEU A 393 5.17 13.04 -10.67
CA LEU A 393 4.82 13.14 -12.09
C LEU A 393 4.40 11.78 -12.64
N LEU A 394 5.16 10.73 -12.32
CA LEU A 394 4.83 9.36 -12.73
C LEU A 394 3.47 8.93 -12.16
N CYS A 395 3.21 9.23 -10.88
CA CYS A 395 1.95 8.90 -10.23
C CYS A 395 0.77 9.64 -10.85
N ARG A 396 0.92 10.94 -11.16
CA ARG A 396 -0.13 11.70 -11.86
C ARG A 396 -0.42 11.09 -13.23
N LEU A 397 0.60 10.68 -13.99
CA LEU A 397 0.39 10.04 -15.29
C LEU A 397 -0.31 8.67 -15.16
N MET A 398 0.01 7.89 -14.14
CA MET A 398 -0.59 6.58 -13.91
C MET A 398 -2.04 6.66 -13.44
N PHE A 399 -2.38 7.60 -12.57
CA PHE A 399 -3.69 7.69 -11.93
C PHE A 399 -4.62 8.77 -12.53
N TRP A 400 -4.16 9.57 -13.50
CA TRP A 400 -4.97 10.62 -14.15
C TRP A 400 -6.36 10.13 -14.57
N HIS A 401 -6.43 8.97 -15.22
CA HIS A 401 -7.72 8.43 -15.70
C HIS A 401 -8.63 8.05 -14.53
N PHE A 402 -8.06 7.54 -13.44
CA PHE A 402 -8.82 7.30 -12.23
C PHE A 402 -9.28 8.61 -11.55
N ASP A 403 -8.52 9.71 -11.63
CA ASP A 403 -9.01 11.03 -11.18
C ASP A 403 -10.25 11.46 -11.99
N GLN A 404 -10.28 11.19 -13.30
CA GLN A 404 -11.46 11.45 -14.14
C GLN A 404 -12.66 10.57 -13.77
N ILE A 405 -12.42 9.28 -13.56
CA ILE A 405 -13.45 8.35 -13.09
C ILE A 405 -14.00 8.80 -11.73
N ALA A 406 -13.13 9.20 -10.80
CA ALA A 406 -13.51 9.67 -9.47
C ALA A 406 -14.41 10.91 -9.57
N TYR A 407 -14.01 11.90 -10.37
CA TYR A 407 -14.82 13.11 -10.62
C TYR A 407 -16.22 12.77 -11.16
N GLN A 408 -16.31 11.91 -12.18
CA GLN A 408 -17.59 11.54 -12.78
C GLN A 408 -18.47 10.70 -11.85
N PHE A 409 -17.87 9.80 -11.06
CA PHE A 409 -18.61 8.91 -10.17
C PHE A 409 -19.09 9.60 -8.89
N LEU A 410 -18.25 10.44 -8.29
CA LEU A 410 -18.55 11.12 -7.02
C LEU A 410 -19.27 12.45 -7.24
N GLY A 411 -19.09 13.10 -8.40
CA GLY A 411 -19.67 14.41 -8.69
C GLY A 411 -18.94 15.58 -8.01
N GLU A 412 -17.70 15.36 -7.56
CA GLU A 412 -16.85 16.34 -6.89
C GLU A 412 -15.42 16.28 -7.44
N GLU A 413 -14.71 17.41 -7.39
CA GLU A 413 -13.33 17.50 -7.86
C GLU A 413 -12.36 17.00 -6.79
N VAL A 414 -12.10 15.70 -6.83
CA VAL A 414 -11.24 14.98 -5.87
C VAL A 414 -10.25 14.08 -6.63
N GLY A 415 -8.99 14.06 -6.18
CA GLY A 415 -7.96 13.18 -6.72
C GLY A 415 -7.86 11.85 -5.97
N ILE A 416 -7.32 10.81 -6.62
CA ILE A 416 -7.17 9.48 -6.00
C ILE A 416 -6.28 9.52 -4.75
N ALA A 417 -5.24 10.35 -4.73
CA ALA A 417 -4.38 10.49 -3.55
C ALA A 417 -5.17 10.95 -2.32
N GLU A 418 -6.12 11.86 -2.50
CA GLU A 418 -6.99 12.35 -1.43
C GLU A 418 -7.94 11.25 -0.96
N VAL A 419 -8.65 10.58 -1.89
CA VAL A 419 -9.54 9.45 -1.57
C VAL A 419 -8.81 8.36 -0.79
N LEU A 420 -7.57 8.03 -1.20
CA LEU A 420 -6.76 7.04 -0.50
C LEU A 420 -6.30 7.53 0.87
N SER A 421 -6.02 8.82 1.03
CA SER A 421 -5.61 9.39 2.33
C SER A 421 -6.68 9.25 3.42
N GLU A 422 -7.95 9.08 3.06
CA GLU A 422 -9.06 8.89 3.99
C GLU A 422 -9.21 7.46 4.50
N SER A 423 -8.38 6.54 4.03
CA SER A 423 -8.42 5.14 4.44
C SER A 423 -8.19 4.98 5.94
N ALA A 424 -9.00 4.14 6.58
CA ALA A 424 -8.92 3.93 8.03
C ALA A 424 -7.64 3.19 8.41
N ILE A 425 -7.33 2.09 7.70
CA ILE A 425 -6.15 1.26 7.95
C ILE A 425 -5.57 0.71 6.64
N TRP A 426 -4.24 0.56 6.65
CA TRP A 426 -3.44 -0.06 5.60
C TRP A 426 -2.86 -1.38 6.11
N LEU A 427 -3.39 -2.50 5.64
CA LEU A 427 -2.88 -3.84 5.88
C LEU A 427 -1.84 -4.17 4.79
N LEU A 428 -0.56 -4.06 5.13
CA LEU A 428 0.53 -4.29 4.19
C LEU A 428 0.98 -5.75 4.26
N ARG A 429 0.90 -6.46 3.13
CA ARG A 429 1.41 -7.82 2.94
C ARG A 429 2.93 -7.83 2.83
N MET A 430 3.60 -7.27 3.83
CA MET A 430 5.05 -7.15 3.95
C MET A 430 5.51 -7.81 5.23
N ASP A 431 6.68 -8.41 5.19
CA ASP A 431 7.26 -9.10 6.33
C ASP A 431 8.50 -8.36 6.85
N PHE A 432 8.51 -8.07 8.15
CA PHE A 432 9.56 -7.27 8.80
C PHE A 432 10.96 -7.92 8.74
N THR A 433 11.06 -9.23 8.48
CA THR A 433 12.37 -9.91 8.38
C THR A 433 13.09 -9.59 7.08
N LEU A 434 12.34 -9.26 6.03
CA LEU A 434 12.85 -8.98 4.68
C LEU A 434 12.81 -7.49 4.32
N GLU A 435 11.86 -6.76 4.89
CA GLU A 435 11.78 -5.33 4.68
C GLU A 435 12.99 -4.59 5.26
N PHE A 436 13.30 -3.46 4.62
CA PHE A 436 14.29 -2.54 5.17
C PHE A 436 13.60 -1.67 6.22
N PRO A 437 14.20 -1.48 7.41
CA PRO A 437 13.62 -0.64 8.44
C PRO A 437 13.31 0.77 7.91
N ARG A 438 12.06 1.22 8.10
CA ARG A 438 11.61 2.56 7.70
C ARG A 438 10.47 3.05 8.60
N PRO A 439 10.21 4.37 8.66
CA PRO A 439 9.08 4.92 9.40
C PRO A 439 7.75 4.39 8.86
N ILE A 440 6.87 3.98 9.79
CA ILE A 440 5.49 3.57 9.50
C ILE A 440 4.54 4.30 10.47
N MET A 441 3.40 4.73 9.96
CA MET A 441 2.37 5.42 10.76
C MET A 441 1.47 4.42 11.50
N PRO A 442 0.81 4.80 12.61
CA PRO A 442 -0.01 3.89 13.41
C PRO A 442 -1.20 3.25 12.66
N ASN A 443 -1.67 3.86 11.57
CA ASN A 443 -2.70 3.32 10.69
C ASN A 443 -2.16 2.29 9.67
N VAL A 444 -0.87 1.94 9.75
CA VAL A 444 -0.22 0.95 8.88
C VAL A 444 0.15 -0.28 9.69
N VAL A 445 -0.37 -1.44 9.28
CA VAL A 445 -0.17 -2.73 9.95
C VAL A 445 0.49 -3.69 8.98
N LEU A 446 1.60 -4.31 9.40
CA LEU A 446 2.25 -5.35 8.63
C LEU A 446 1.55 -6.70 8.89
N VAL A 447 1.04 -7.32 7.83
CA VAL A 447 0.27 -8.58 7.83
C VAL A 447 0.83 -9.58 6.81
N GLY A 448 2.13 -9.49 6.49
CA GLY A 448 2.80 -10.34 5.50
C GLY A 448 3.58 -11.50 6.09
#